data_AF-A0A1Q7Y5R9-F1
#
_entry.id   AF-A0A1Q7Y5R9-F1
#
_cell.length_a   1.000
_cell.length_b   1.000
_cell.length_c   1.000
_cell.angle_alpha   90.00
_cell.angle_beta   90.00
_cell.angle_gamma   90.00
#
_symmetry.space_group_name_H-M   'P 1'
#
loop_
_entity.id
_entity.type
_entity.pdbx_description
1 polymer ?
#
loop_
_entity_poly.entity_id
_entity_poly.type
_entity_poly.pdbx_seq_one_letter_code
_entity_poly.pdbx_strand_id
1 'polypeptide(L)'
;MLMHFIYFHDATAWGIQSAALGGPPWPVPADSDTVNEVCRRLHEHESLDELLTQLRQAHARLVRAARSAPDLDTPCFQRATGELMTGRQRLELLAHHWAEHVRELQEAAKRP
;
A
#
# COMPACT_ATOMS: atom_id res chain seq x y z
N MET A 1 8.45 9.73 1.77
CA MET A 1 8.16 8.50 2.55
C MET A 1 6.66 8.20 2.62
N LEU A 2 5.76 9.17 2.77
CA LEU A 2 4.32 8.88 2.83
C LEU A 2 3.71 8.50 1.46
N MET A 3 4.31 9.00 0.37
CA MET A 3 3.79 8.90 -0.99
C MET A 3 3.52 7.45 -1.44
N HIS A 4 4.47 6.53 -1.24
CA HIS A 4 4.29 5.14 -1.67
C HIS A 4 3.23 4.40 -0.84
N PHE A 5 2.99 4.82 0.40
CA PHE A 5 1.91 4.24 1.20
C PHE A 5 0.54 4.57 0.63
N ILE A 6 0.35 5.76 0.05
CA ILE A 6 -0.91 6.12 -0.63
C ILE A 6 -1.17 5.10 -1.75
N TYR A 7 -0.20 4.92 -2.64
CA TYR A 7 -0.31 3.96 -3.75
C TYR A 7 -0.57 2.54 -3.26
N PHE A 8 0.25 2.00 -2.34
CA PHE A 8 0.11 0.60 -1.96
C PHE A 8 -1.14 0.30 -1.13
N HIS A 9 -1.68 1.29 -0.40
CA HIS A 9 -3.00 1.13 0.24
C HIS A 9 -4.11 1.04 -0.82
N ASP A 10 -4.12 1.97 -1.77
CA ASP A 10 -5.14 1.98 -2.82
C ASP A 10 -5.04 0.74 -3.72
N ALA A 11 -3.85 0.42 -4.22
CA ALA A 11 -3.61 -0.75 -5.07
C ALA A 11 -4.01 -2.05 -4.37
N THR A 12 -3.76 -2.17 -3.06
CA THR A 12 -4.20 -3.34 -2.28
C THR A 12 -5.72 -3.35 -2.11
N ALA A 13 -6.35 -2.20 -1.84
CA ALA A 13 -7.79 -2.08 -1.73
C ALA A 13 -8.51 -2.47 -3.03
N TRP A 14 -8.02 -1.96 -4.17
CA TRP A 14 -8.50 -2.32 -5.51
C TRP A 14 -8.31 -3.79 -5.81
N GLY A 15 -7.14 -4.34 -5.49
CA GLY A 15 -6.85 -5.77 -5.64
C GLY A 15 -7.85 -6.65 -4.88
N ILE A 16 -8.09 -6.35 -3.60
CA ILE A 16 -9.06 -7.09 -2.76
C ILE A 16 -10.47 -7.00 -3.35
N GLN A 17 -10.91 -5.81 -3.78
CA GLN A 17 -12.23 -5.62 -4.37
C GLN A 17 -12.38 -6.35 -5.70
N SER A 18 -11.35 -6.33 -6.55
CA SER A 18 -11.32 -7.07 -7.82
C SER A 18 -11.47 -8.56 -7.56
N ALA A 19 -10.66 -9.13 -6.66
CA ALA A 19 -10.71 -10.54 -6.30
C ALA A 19 -12.08 -10.95 -5.73
N ALA A 20 -12.69 -10.11 -4.87
CA ALA A 20 -14.03 -10.35 -4.32
C ALA A 20 -15.14 -10.42 -5.39
N LEU A 21 -14.91 -9.82 -6.56
CA LEU A 21 -15.82 -9.84 -7.71
C LEU A 21 -15.41 -10.89 -8.77
N GLY A 22 -14.43 -11.74 -8.48
CA GLY A 22 -13.89 -12.71 -9.45
C GLY A 22 -13.02 -12.09 -10.55
N GLY A 23 -12.58 -10.84 -10.36
CA GLY A 23 -11.69 -10.13 -11.26
C GLY A 23 -10.21 -10.51 -11.09
N PRO A 24 -9.32 -9.97 -11.94
CA PRO A 24 -7.90 -10.28 -11.89
C PRO A 24 -7.21 -9.62 -10.69
N PRO A 25 -6.08 -10.18 -10.21
CA PRO A 25 -5.18 -9.52 -9.27
C PRO A 25 -4.69 -8.17 -9.80
N TRP A 26 -4.45 -7.20 -8.91
CA TRP A 26 -3.90 -5.91 -9.30
C TRP A 26 -2.42 -6.04 -9.73
N PRO A 27 -2.04 -5.64 -10.96
CA PRO A 27 -0.67 -5.73 -11.42
C PRO A 27 0.17 -4.53 -10.94
N VAL A 28 1.33 -4.81 -10.34
CA VAL A 28 2.34 -3.78 -10.07
C VAL A 28 3.23 -3.61 -11.30
N PRO A 29 3.39 -2.39 -11.82
CA PRO A 29 4.06 -2.16 -13.10
C PRO A 29 5.58 -2.35 -13.04
N ALA A 30 6.20 -2.32 -11.86
CA ALA A 30 7.64 -2.43 -11.67
C ALA A 30 7.99 -2.97 -10.27
N ASP A 31 9.28 -3.09 -9.98
CA ASP A 31 9.77 -3.35 -8.62
C ASP A 31 9.40 -2.21 -7.66
N SER A 32 9.53 -2.47 -6.35
CA SER A 32 9.10 -1.52 -5.33
C SER A 32 9.91 -0.24 -5.31
N ASP A 33 11.20 -0.27 -5.65
CA ASP A 33 12.04 0.94 -5.64
C ASP A 33 11.65 1.86 -6.79
N THR A 34 11.43 1.30 -7.98
CA THR A 34 10.93 2.04 -9.15
C THR A 34 9.55 2.66 -8.84
N VAL A 35 8.62 1.89 -8.27
CA VAL A 35 7.29 2.40 -7.89
C VAL A 35 7.40 3.50 -6.85
N ASN A 36 8.26 3.34 -5.83
CA ASN A 36 8.45 4.34 -4.78
C ASN A 36 8.97 5.67 -5.35
N GLU A 37 9.91 5.62 -6.28
CA GLU A 37 10.45 6.81 -6.94
C GLU A 37 9.39 7.50 -7.81
N VAL A 38 8.56 6.74 -8.52
CA VAL A 38 7.43 7.29 -9.29
C VAL A 38 6.43 7.97 -8.35
N CYS A 39 6.04 7.32 -7.24
CA CYS A 39 5.17 7.92 -6.23
C CYS A 39 5.79 9.21 -5.66
N ARG A 40 7.10 9.23 -5.39
CA ARG A 40 7.79 10.42 -4.89
C ARG A 40 7.67 11.59 -5.88
N ARG A 41 7.84 11.34 -7.18
CA ARG A 41 7.73 12.37 -8.24
C ARG A 41 6.29 12.83 -8.45
N LEU A 42 5.32 11.91 -8.47
CA LEU A 42 3.91 12.24 -8.65
C LEU A 42 3.39 13.20 -7.58
N HIS A 43 3.92 13.08 -6.37
CA HIS A 43 3.48 13.86 -5.22
C HIS A 43 4.51 14.94 -4.80
N GLU A 44 5.42 15.34 -5.69
CA GLU A 44 6.52 16.26 -5.34
C GLU A 44 6.06 17.69 -5.01
N HIS A 45 4.89 18.09 -5.51
CA HIS A 45 4.31 19.42 -5.28
C HIS A 45 3.35 19.48 -4.10
N GLU A 46 3.03 18.33 -3.50
CA GLU A 46 2.05 18.27 -2.42
C GLU A 46 2.69 18.60 -1.08
N SER A 47 1.96 19.36 -0.28
CA SER A 47 2.29 19.62 1.11
C SER A 47 2.14 18.36 1.96
N LEU A 48 2.78 18.38 3.14
CA LEU A 48 2.65 17.29 4.10
C LEU A 48 1.20 17.06 4.53
N ASP A 49 0.41 18.13 4.72
CA ASP A 49 -0.99 18.02 5.14
C ASP A 49 -1.87 17.39 4.06
N GLU A 50 -1.61 17.69 2.79
CA GLU A 50 -2.27 17.05 1.65
C GLU A 50 -1.93 15.55 1.60
N LEU A 51 -0.65 15.21 1.71
CA LEU A 51 -0.19 13.81 1.76
C LEU A 51 -0.83 13.03 2.91
N LEU A 52 -0.90 13.62 4.10
CA LEU A 52 -1.55 13.00 5.26
C LEU A 52 -3.05 12.80 5.04
N THR A 53 -3.71 13.77 4.41
CA THR A 53 -5.14 13.67 4.07
C THR A 53 -5.39 12.54 3.07
N GLN A 54 -4.60 12.46 2.00
CA GLN A 54 -4.70 11.40 1.01
C GLN A 54 -4.42 10.02 1.62
N LEU A 55 -3.39 9.91 2.46
CA LEU A 55 -3.06 8.66 3.14
C LEU A 55 -4.18 8.18 4.06
N ARG A 56 -4.83 9.07 4.82
CA ARG A 56 -6.00 8.70 5.64
C ARG A 56 -7.15 8.18 4.78
N GLN A 57 -7.38 8.77 3.61
CA GLN A 57 -8.42 8.32 2.68
C GLN A 57 -8.08 6.95 2.09
N ALA A 58 -6.84 6.74 1.63
CA ALA A 58 -6.36 5.46 1.12
C ALA A 58 -6.44 4.37 2.19
N HIS A 59 -6.08 4.70 3.42
CA HIS A 59 -6.22 3.81 4.57
C HIS A 59 -7.68 3.43 4.84
N ALA A 60 -8.60 4.39 4.82
CA ALA A 60 -10.03 4.11 4.99
C ALA A 60 -10.58 3.19 3.88
N ARG A 61 -10.14 3.40 2.63
CA ARG A 61 -10.49 2.52 1.49
C ARG A 61 -9.98 1.10 1.69
N LEU A 62 -8.72 0.93 2.10
CA LEU A 62 -8.13 -0.37 2.38
C LEU A 62 -8.86 -1.10 3.51
N VAL A 63 -9.12 -0.42 4.64
CA VAL A 63 -9.83 -1.01 5.78
C VAL A 63 -11.23 -1.46 5.38
N ARG A 64 -11.94 -0.66 4.58
CA ARG A 64 -13.26 -1.03 4.06
C ARG A 64 -13.18 -2.25 3.16
N ALA A 65 -12.25 -2.27 2.20
CA ALA A 65 -12.06 -3.40 1.29
C ALA A 65 -11.76 -4.70 2.06
N ALA A 66 -10.82 -4.65 3.01
CA ALA A 66 -10.44 -5.81 3.81
C ALA A 66 -11.59 -6.35 4.67
N ARG A 67 -12.39 -5.47 5.28
CA ARG A 67 -13.55 -5.87 6.10
C ARG A 67 -14.71 -6.43 5.30
N SER A 68 -14.84 -6.01 4.05
CA SER A 68 -15.91 -6.45 3.15
C SER A 68 -15.52 -7.65 2.28
N ALA A 69 -14.26 -8.08 2.32
CA ALA A 69 -13.79 -9.22 1.53
C ALA A 69 -14.40 -10.53 2.05
N PRO A 70 -14.98 -11.37 1.18
CA PRO A 70 -15.49 -12.69 1.57
C PRO A 70 -14.36 -13.65 1.93
N ASP A 71 -13.21 -13.50 1.27
CA ASP A 71 -11.99 -14.26 1.50
C ASP A 71 -10.76 -13.39 1.21
N LEU A 72 -9.84 -13.31 2.18
CA LEU A 72 -8.58 -12.58 2.06
C LEU A 72 -7.43 -13.47 1.59
N ASP A 73 -7.64 -14.78 1.50
CA ASP A 73 -6.64 -15.75 1.04
C ASP A 73 -6.72 -15.99 -0.48
N THR A 74 -7.66 -15.33 -1.16
CA THR A 74 -7.68 -15.25 -2.62
C THR A 74 -6.59 -14.28 -3.12
N PRO A 75 -5.79 -14.65 -4.14
CA PRO A 75 -4.80 -13.76 -4.76
C PRO A 75 -5.41 -12.45 -5.26
N CYS A 76 -4.86 -11.33 -4.83
CA CYS A 76 -5.42 -10.01 -5.11
C CYS A 76 -4.39 -9.03 -5.69
N PHE A 77 -3.12 -9.42 -5.73
CA PHE A 77 -2.01 -8.56 -6.10
C PHE A 77 -0.94 -9.36 -6.83
N GLN A 78 -0.39 -8.82 -7.92
CA GLN A 78 0.66 -9.45 -8.70
C GLN A 78 1.87 -8.53 -8.79
N ARG A 79 3.02 -9.00 -8.31
CA ARG A 79 4.29 -8.27 -8.43
C ARG A 79 4.79 -8.29 -9.87
N ALA A 80 5.70 -7.37 -10.19
CA ALA A 80 6.36 -7.34 -11.50
C ALA A 80 7.14 -8.63 -11.84
N THR A 81 7.54 -9.42 -10.83
CA THR A 81 8.14 -10.76 -10.99
C THR A 81 7.14 -11.83 -11.43
N GLY A 82 5.84 -11.52 -11.45
CA GLY A 82 4.75 -12.46 -11.67
C GLY A 82 4.24 -13.13 -10.39
N GLU A 83 4.93 -12.96 -9.26
CA GLU A 83 4.52 -13.49 -7.96
C GLU A 83 3.15 -12.95 -7.53
N LEU A 84 2.26 -13.85 -7.10
CA LEU A 84 0.95 -13.52 -6.58
C LEU A 84 0.98 -13.41 -5.06
N MET A 85 0.26 -12.41 -4.54
CA MET A 85 0.03 -12.24 -3.11
C MET A 85 -1.46 -12.19 -2.80
N THR A 86 -1.84 -12.79 -1.69
CA THR A 86 -3.20 -12.72 -1.14
C THR A 86 -3.45 -11.40 -0.43
N GLY A 87 -4.72 -11.06 -0.23
CA GLY A 87 -5.12 -9.89 0.57
C GLY A 87 -4.49 -9.92 1.96
N ARG A 88 -4.48 -11.08 2.63
CA ARG A 88 -3.86 -11.25 3.95
C ARG A 88 -2.37 -10.92 3.94
N GLN A 89 -1.62 -11.51 3.02
CA GLN A 89 -0.17 -11.28 2.89
C GLN A 89 0.14 -9.80 2.60
N ARG A 90 -0.70 -9.14 1.80
CA ARG A 90 -0.55 -7.71 1.51
C ARG A 90 -0.79 -6.83 2.73
N LEU A 91 -1.81 -7.13 3.54
CA LEU A 91 -2.10 -6.41 4.77
C LEU A 91 -0.97 -6.57 5.80
N GLU A 92 -0.45 -7.79 5.96
CA GLU A 92 0.69 -8.08 6.84
C GLU A 92 1.94 -7.32 6.41
N LEU A 93 2.25 -7.33 5.11
CA LEU A 93 3.39 -6.61 4.55
C LEU A 93 3.27 -5.09 4.76
N LEU A 94 2.08 -4.52 4.51
CA LEU A 94 1.81 -3.10 4.75
C LEU A 94 2.00 -2.72 6.23
N ALA A 95 1.49 -3.54 7.15
CA ALA A 95 1.64 -3.33 8.58
C ALA A 95 3.10 -3.41 9.02
N HIS A 96 3.85 -4.39 8.50
CA HIS A 96 5.27 -4.56 8.77
C HIS A 96 6.08 -3.34 8.35
N HIS A 97 5.91 -2.89 7.11
CA HIS A 97 6.59 -1.69 6.61
C HIS A 97 6.23 -0.45 7.42
N TRP A 98 4.99 -0.33 7.88
CA TRP A 98 4.61 0.80 8.73
C TRP A 98 5.35 0.81 10.07
N ALA A 99 5.49 -0.37 10.69
CA ALA A 99 6.28 -0.51 11.90
C ALA A 99 7.78 -0.26 11.70
N GLU A 100 8.33 -0.53 10.50
CA GLU A 100 9.71 -0.17 10.14
C GLU A 100 9.89 1.35 10.08
N HIS A 101 9.06 2.07 9.33
CA HIS A 101 9.16 3.54 9.22
C HIS A 101 8.98 4.25 10.56
N VAL A 102 8.04 3.77 11.40
CA VAL A 102 7.87 4.31 12.75
C VAL A 102 9.14 4.10 13.59
N ARG A 103 9.77 2.93 13.52
CA ARG A 103 11.03 2.66 14.22
C ARG A 103 12.15 3.56 13.70
N GLU A 104 12.31 3.72 12.40
CA GLU A 104 13.33 4.60 11.81
C GLU A 104 13.18 6.05 12.29
N LEU A 105 11.95 6.58 12.32
CA LEU A 105 11.66 7.92 12.83
C LEU A 105 11.94 8.05 14.33
N GLN A 106 11.57 7.04 15.12
CA GLN A 106 11.87 7.02 16.55
C GLN A 106 13.37 7.00 16.83
N GLU A 107 14.15 6.23 16.06
CA GLU A 107 15.60 6.21 16.18
C GLU A 107 16.24 7.53 15.73
N ALA A 108 15.73 8.16 14.67
CA ALA A 108 16.18 9.48 14.25
C ALA A 108 15.92 10.54 15.32
N ALA A 109 14.76 10.51 15.98
CA ALA A 109 14.40 11.45 17.04
C ALA A 109 15.24 11.29 18.33
N LYS A 110 15.91 10.14 18.52
CA LYS A 110 16.82 9.89 19.66
C LYS A 110 18.24 10.42 19.43
N ARG A 111 18.63 10.72 18.19
CA ARG A 111 19.96 11.25 17.88
C ARG A 111 20.01 12.73 18.28
N PRO A 112 21.05 13.17 19.03
CA PRO A 112 21.17 14.53 19.56
C PRO A 112 21.33 15.59 18.46
#